data_AF-A0A7C5H8F4-F1
#
_entry.id   AF-A0A7C5H8F4-F1
#
_cell.length_a   1.000
_cell.length_b   1.000
_cell.length_c   1.000
_cell.angle_alpha   90.00
_cell.angle_beta   90.00
_cell.angle_gamma   90.00
#
_symmetry.space_group_name_H-M   'P 1'
#
loop_
_entity.id
_entity.type
_entity.pdbx_description
1 polymer ?
#
loop_
_entity_poly.entity_id
_entity_poly.type
_entity_poly.pdbx_seq_one_letter_code
_entity_poly.pdbx_strand_id
1 'polypeptide(L)' 'DSAAQRAVIVKDDAIVKLFKSHGWRWGGEFRCCKDYQHFDKK' A
#
# COMPACT_ATOMS: atom_id res chain seq x y z
N ASP A 1 8.47 18.28 8.77
CA ASP A 1 7.75 17.84 7.56
C ASP A 1 8.69 17.44 6.43
N SER A 2 8.86 16.15 6.18
CA SER A 2 9.47 15.66 4.94
C SER A 2 8.36 15.23 3.98
N ALA A 3 8.29 15.86 2.81
CA ALA A 3 7.30 15.55 1.78
C ALA A 3 7.28 14.06 1.37
N ALA A 4 8.37 13.33 1.63
CA ALA A 4 8.50 11.89 1.42
C ALA A 4 7.44 11.05 2.16
N GLN A 5 6.97 11.45 3.35
CA GLN A 5 5.89 10.72 4.04
C GLN A 5 4.52 10.91 3.39
N ARG A 6 4.30 11.99 2.62
CA ARG A 6 2.98 12.27 2.02
C ARG A 6 2.77 11.61 0.66
N ALA A 7 3.85 11.25 -0.04
CA ALA A 7 3.79 10.66 -1.38
C ALA A 7 3.91 9.13 -1.37
N VAL A 8 4.26 8.53 -0.23
CA VAL A 8 4.37 7.08 -0.07
C VAL A 8 3.13 6.57 0.63
N ILE A 9 2.44 5.62 0.01
CA ILE A 9 1.35 4.91 0.66
C ILE A 9 1.93 4.06 1.79
N VAL A 10 1.41 4.20 3.00
CA VAL A 10 1.82 3.43 4.17
C VAL A 10 0.69 2.54 4.67
N LYS A 11 1.04 1.54 5.47
CA LYS A 11 0.14 0.46 5.91
C LYS A 11 -1.17 0.97 6.53
N ASP A 12 -1.11 2.10 7.24
CA ASP A 12 -2.26 2.63 7.98
C ASP A 12 -3.14 3.59 7.17
N ASP A 13 -2.77 3.89 5.93
CA ASP A 13 -3.56 4.74 5.05
C ASP A 13 -4.93 4.13 4.75
N ALA A 14 -5.93 5.00 4.63
CA ALA A 14 -7.30 4.60 4.35
C ALA A 14 -7.41 3.77 3.05
N ILE A 15 -6.59 4.09 2.04
CA ILE A 15 -6.58 3.35 0.76
C ILE A 15 -6.15 1.89 0.93
N VAL A 16 -5.13 1.61 1.76
CA VAL A 16 -4.68 0.24 2.03
C VAL A 16 -5.80 -0.57 2.70
N LYS A 17 -6.46 0.02 3.70
CA LYS A 17 -7.57 -0.62 4.41
C LYS A 17 -8.76 -0.91 3.48
N LEU A 18 -9.13 0.07 2.64
CA LEU A 18 -10.24 -0.05 1.69
C LEU A 18 -9.98 -1.12 0.62
N PHE A 19 -8.81 -1.12 0.00
CA PHE A 19 -8.50 -2.09 -1.05
C PHE A 19 -8.44 -3.51 -0.46
N LYS A 20 -7.83 -3.68 0.71
CA LYS A 20 -7.81 -4.98 1.42
C LYS A 20 -9.21 -5.46 1.80
N SER A 21 -10.14 -4.58 2.21
CA SER A 21 -11.53 -5.00 2.48
C SER A 21 -12.27 -5.48 1.23
N HIS A 22 -11.84 -5.07 0.04
CA HIS A 22 -12.35 -5.56 -1.25
C HIS A 22 -11.56 -6.74 -1.83
N GLY A 23 -10.68 -7.36 -1.03
CA GLY A 23 -9.91 -8.56 -1.41
C GLY A 23 -8.69 -8.28 -2.27
N TRP A 24 -8.24 -7.04 -2.36
CA TRP A 24 -6.98 -6.71 -3.03
C TRP A 24 -5.78 -7.00 -2.13
N ARG A 25 -4.64 -7.30 -2.76
CA ARG A 25 -3.33 -7.40 -2.13
C ARG A 25 -2.57 -6.09 -2.34
N TRP A 26 -1.64 -5.77 -1.44
CA TRP A 26 -0.87 -4.53 -1.46
C TRP A 26 0.63 -4.82 -1.48
N GLY A 27 1.38 -4.14 -2.35
CA GLY A 27 2.81 -4.38 -2.57
C GLY A 27 3.71 -3.99 -1.40
N GLY A 28 3.20 -3.21 -0.43
CA GLY A 28 3.89 -2.97 0.84
C GLY A 28 4.06 -4.23 1.71
N GLU A 29 3.29 -5.29 1.44
CA GLU A 29 3.38 -6.60 2.11
C GLU A 29 4.28 -7.61 1.37
N PHE A 30 4.88 -7.23 0.24
CA PHE A 30 5.82 -8.11 -0.47
C PHE A 30 7.04 -8.44 0.42
N ARG A 31 7.49 -9.69 0.34
CA ARG A 31 8.65 -10.18 1.13
C ARG A 31 9.97 -9.61 0.63
N CYS A 32 10.08 -9.37 -0.67
CA CYS A 32 11.19 -8.71 -1.35
C CYS A 32 10.65 -7.64 -2.30
N CYS A 33 11.46 -6.63 -2.61
CA CYS A 33 11.12 -5.58 -3.59
C CYS A 33 9.76 -4.92 -3.32
N LYS A 34 9.56 -4.39 -2.12
CA LYS A 34 8.30 -3.72 -1.74
C LYS A 34 7.99 -2.57 -2.69
N ASP A 35 6.78 -2.62 -3.25
CA ASP A 35 6.21 -1.54 -4.05
C ASP A 35 4.97 -1.01 -3.33
N TYR A 36 5.15 0.08 -2.61
CA TYR A 36 4.09 0.67 -1.79
C TYR A 36 2.95 1.24 -2.63
N GLN A 37 3.14 1.50 -3.93
CA GLN A 37 2.08 2.03 -4.79
C GLN A 37 1.27 0.91 -5.46
N HIS A 38 1.74 -0.33 -5.39
CA HIS A 38 1.14 -1.45 -6.09
C HIS A 38 -0.06 -2.05 -5.35
N PHE A 39 -1.16 -2.23 -6.07
CA PHE A 39 -2.30 -3.04 -5.65
C PHE A 39 -2.68 -4.00 -6.77
N ASP A 40 -2.97 -5.24 -6.40
CA ASP A 40 -3.43 -6.25 -7.36
C ASP A 40 -4.57 -7.09 -6.78
N LYS A 41 -5.44 -7.56 -7.67
CA LYS A 41 -6.51 -8.49 -7.35
C LYS A 41 -6.29 -9.75 -8.16
N LYS A 42 -6.34 -10.90 -7.49
CA LYS A 42 -6.33 -12.21 -8.16
C LYS A 42 -7.61 -12.41 -8.97
#